data_AF-A0A7S7TMT0-F1
#
_entry.id   AF-A0A7S7TMT0-F1
#
_cell.length_a   1.000
_cell.length_b   1.000
_cell.length_c   1.000
_cell.angle_alpha   90.00
_cell.angle_beta   90.00
_cell.angle_gamma   90.00
#
_symmetry.space_group_name_H-M   'P 1'
#
loop_
_entity.id
_entity.type
_entity.pdbx_description
1 polymer ?
#
loop_
_entity_poly.entity_id
_entity_poly.type
_entity_poly.pdbx_seq_one_letter_code
_entity_poly.pdbx_strand_id
1 'polypeptide(L)' 'MRKVAIWSAAAFCLTGCWSEPEVTGSTNSCTANLYSRYNPKVMEQCVNACIKCDRGNVTTCTTSCTLKGAR' A
#
# COMPACT_ATOMS: atom_id res chain seq x y z
N MET A 1 -11.59 -43.45 -10.29
CA MET A 1 -10.56 -42.41 -10.04
C MET A 1 -10.59 -41.31 -11.12
N ARG A 2 -11.64 -40.48 -11.19
CA ARG A 2 -11.76 -39.44 -12.24
C ARG A 2 -12.73 -38.28 -11.91
N LYS A 3 -13.05 -38.09 -10.62
CA LYS A 3 -14.06 -37.12 -10.15
C LYS A 3 -13.60 -36.31 -8.92
N VAL A 4 -12.32 -36.38 -8.56
CA VAL A 4 -11.73 -35.64 -7.43
C VAL A 4 -10.83 -34.50 -7.92
N ALA A 5 -10.89 -34.20 -9.22
CA ALA A 5 -10.07 -33.20 -9.88
C ALA A 5 -10.90 -31.97 -10.29
N ILE A 6 -11.77 -31.51 -9.40
CA ILE A 6 -12.42 -30.19 -9.49
C ILE A 6 -12.15 -29.52 -8.14
N TRP A 7 -10.87 -29.39 -7.76
CA TRP A 7 -10.12 -28.14 -7.91
C TRP A 7 -10.97 -26.93 -7.52
N SER A 8 -11.21 -26.83 -6.21
CA SER A 8 -11.01 -25.66 -5.33
C SER A 8 -10.40 -24.39 -5.95
N ALA A 9 -10.98 -23.87 -7.03
CA ALA A 9 -10.49 -22.72 -7.77
C ALA A 9 -11.46 -21.53 -7.70
N ALA A 10 -11.87 -21.16 -6.49
CA ALA A 10 -12.70 -19.97 -6.28
C ALA A 10 -12.33 -19.20 -5.00
N ALA A 11 -11.04 -19.15 -4.66
CA ALA A 11 -10.54 -18.44 -3.48
C ALA A 11 -9.37 -17.47 -3.77
N PHE A 12 -9.27 -16.95 -5.01
CA PHE A 12 -8.21 -15.99 -5.37
C PHE A 12 -8.76 -14.85 -6.23
N CYS A 13 -9.58 -13.97 -5.63
CA CYS A 13 -9.86 -12.65 -6.21
C CYS A 13 -10.13 -11.60 -5.11
N LEU A 14 -9.43 -11.67 -3.99
CA LEU A 14 -9.36 -10.56 -3.01
C LEU A 14 -7.92 -10.21 -2.62
N THR A 15 -6.94 -10.40 -3.52
CA THR A 15 -5.63 -9.73 -3.40
C THR A 15 -5.73 -8.30 -3.95
N GLY A 16 -6.76 -7.56 -3.50
CA GLY A 16 -6.76 -6.09 -3.49
C GLY A 16 -6.44 -5.54 -2.10
N CYS A 17 -6.12 -6.43 -1.16
CA CYS A 17 -5.62 -6.06 0.16
C CYS A 17 -4.20 -5.50 0.01
N TRP A 18 -4.09 -4.22 -0.36
CA TRP A 18 -2.92 -3.42 -0.04
C TRP A 18 -3.00 -3.05 1.44
N SER A 19 -2.99 -4.08 2.29
CA SER A 19 -2.28 -3.96 3.54
C SER A 19 -0.82 -3.96 3.13
N GLU A 20 -0.24 -2.76 2.97
CA GLU A 20 1.21 -2.62 3.08
C GLU A 20 1.58 -3.39 4.35
N PRO A 21 2.31 -4.51 4.27
CA PRO A 21 2.85 -5.09 5.47
C PRO A 21 3.69 -3.99 6.10
N GLU A 22 3.48 -3.79 7.39
CA GLU A 22 4.22 -2.90 8.26
C GLU A 22 5.68 -3.40 8.33
N VAL A 23 6.40 -3.33 7.21
CA VAL A 23 7.85 -3.42 7.15
C VAL A 23 8.36 -2.05 7.55
N THR A 24 8.13 -1.71 8.82
CA THR A 24 8.50 -0.47 9.52
C THR A 24 10.00 -0.10 9.38
N GLY A 25 10.81 -0.93 8.70
CA GLY A 25 12.18 -0.61 8.25
C GLY A 25 12.32 -0.06 6.81
N SER A 26 11.56 -0.55 5.82
CA SER A 26 11.81 -0.19 4.40
C SER A 26 11.17 1.14 4.02
N THR A 27 9.86 1.28 4.24
CA THR A 27 9.13 2.54 3.92
C THR A 27 9.68 3.70 4.75
N ASN A 28 10.07 3.46 6.01
CA ASN A 28 10.66 4.47 6.89
C ASN A 28 11.97 5.04 6.33
N SER A 29 12.85 4.19 5.79
CA SER A 29 14.11 4.64 5.16
C SER A 29 13.88 5.44 3.87
N CYS A 30 12.89 5.07 3.07
CA CYS A 30 12.53 5.83 1.88
C CYS A 30 11.92 7.18 2.23
N THR A 31 10.96 7.22 3.17
CA THR A 31 10.40 8.49 3.65
C THR A 31 11.44 9.39 4.31
N ALA A 32 12.42 8.82 5.02
CA ALA A 32 13.53 9.58 5.61
C ALA A 32 14.46 10.22 4.56
N ASN A 33 14.60 9.61 3.38
CA ASN A 33 15.32 10.21 2.25
C ASN A 33 14.50 11.31 1.56
N LEU A 34 13.17 11.23 1.59
CA LEU A 34 12.29 12.21 0.93
C LEU A 34 11.99 13.42 1.81
N TYR A 35 11.83 13.19 3.11
CA TYR A 35 11.43 14.19 4.09
C TYR A 35 12.26 14.04 5.36
N SER A 36 12.92 15.12 5.76
CA SER A 36 13.65 15.17 7.03
C SER A 36 12.70 15.03 8.24
N ARG A 37 11.44 15.47 8.10
CA ARG A 37 10.33 15.17 9.01
C ARG A 37 9.10 14.73 8.23
N TYR A 38 8.96 13.43 8.00
CA TYR A 38 7.77 12.87 7.36
C TYR A 38 6.55 12.95 8.28
N ASN A 39 5.45 13.50 7.77
CA ASN A 39 4.16 13.53 8.43
C ASN A 39 3.10 12.85 7.55
N PRO A 40 2.67 11.62 7.89
CA PRO A 40 1.65 10.90 7.11
C PRO A 40 0.27 11.55 7.15
N LYS A 41 0.04 12.57 8.01
CA LYS A 41 -1.21 13.33 8.07
C LYS A 41 -1.30 14.46 7.04
N VAL A 42 -0.18 14.81 6.40
CA VAL A 42 -0.18 15.81 5.32
C VAL A 42 -0.40 15.06 4.01
N MET A 43 -1.52 15.34 3.32
CA MET A 43 -1.90 14.61 2.10
C MET A 43 -0.76 14.56 1.07
N GLU A 44 -0.10 15.70 0.83
CA GLU A 44 0.98 15.77 -0.15
C GLU A 44 2.20 14.91 0.24
N GLN A 45 2.56 14.90 1.53
CA GLN A 45 3.69 14.10 1.99
C GLN A 45 3.40 12.61 1.89
N CYS A 46 2.19 12.21 2.30
CA CYS A 46 1.75 10.84 2.23
C CYS A 46 1.65 10.35 0.77
N VAL A 47 1.05 11.14 -0.13
CA VAL A 47 0.88 10.74 -1.54
C VAL A 47 2.23 10.66 -2.24
N ASN A 48 3.12 11.64 -2.04
CA ASN A 48 4.45 11.61 -2.64
C ASN A 48 5.30 10.45 -2.10
N ALA A 49 5.21 10.16 -0.80
CA ALA A 49 5.85 8.98 -0.22
C ALA A 49 5.31 7.69 -0.83
N CYS A 50 3.99 7.54 -0.94
CA CYS A 50 3.37 6.37 -1.56
C CYS A 50 3.77 6.19 -3.03
N ILE A 51 3.90 7.27 -3.80
CA ILE A 51 4.33 7.20 -5.20
C ILE A 51 5.82 6.80 -5.30
N LYS A 52 6.67 7.38 -4.46
CA LYS A 52 8.13 7.18 -4.56
C LYS A 52 8.63 5.91 -3.86
N CYS A 53 8.05 5.57 -2.73
CA CYS A 53 8.45 4.44 -1.89
C CYS A 53 7.70 3.17 -2.27
N ASP A 54 6.39 3.29 -2.45
CA ASP A 54 5.51 2.15 -2.66
C ASP A 54 5.13 1.97 -4.15
N ARG A 55 5.59 2.88 -5.04
CA ARG A 55 5.33 2.85 -6.50
C ARG A 55 3.84 2.87 -6.85
N GLY A 56 3.01 3.45 -5.99
CA GLY A 56 1.59 3.67 -6.27
C GLY A 56 1.35 4.79 -7.28
N ASN A 57 0.13 4.91 -7.80
CA ASN A 57 -0.31 6.08 -8.57
C ASN A 57 -1.04 7.09 -7.68
N VAL A 58 -1.19 8.33 -8.16
CA VAL A 58 -1.85 9.43 -7.42
C VAL A 58 -3.23 9.06 -6.87
N THR A 59 -4.10 8.44 -7.67
CA THR A 59 -5.46 8.03 -7.27
C THR A 59 -5.45 7.01 -6.14
N THR A 60 -4.63 5.97 -6.27
CA THR A 60 -4.50 4.92 -5.25
C THR A 60 -3.87 5.49 -3.98
N CYS A 61 -2.80 6.25 -4.12
CA CYS A 61 -2.11 6.88 -2.99
C CYS A 61 -3.00 7.90 -2.27
N THR A 62 -3.79 8.69 -2.99
CA THR A 62 -4.74 9.64 -2.38
C THR A 62 -5.78 8.89 -1.55
N THR A 63 -6.27 7.76 -2.06
CA THR A 63 -7.22 6.91 -1.33
C THR A 63 -6.58 6.33 -0.07
N SER A 64 -5.40 5.72 -0.20
CA SER A 64 -4.64 5.19 0.94
C SER A 64 -4.29 6.25 1.99
N CYS A 65 -3.91 7.46 1.56
CA CYS A 65 -3.58 8.56 2.45
C CYS A 65 -4.82 9.13 3.15
N THR A 66 -5.95 9.22 2.46
CA THR A 66 -7.24 9.57 3.08
C THR A 66 -7.63 8.55 4.15
N LEU A 67 -7.46 7.25 3.87
CA LEU A 67 -7.71 6.17 4.85
C LEU A 67 -6.75 6.22 6.05
N LYS A 68 -5.52 6.73 5.87
CA LYS A 68 -4.56 7.01 6.95
C LYS A 68 -4.87 8.32 7.70
N GLY A 69 -5.93 9.04 7.34
CA GLY A 69 -6.34 10.30 7.97
C GLY A 69 -5.54 11.51 7.52
N ALA A 70 -4.88 11.44 6.37
CA ALA A 70 -4.26 12.60 5.75
C ALA A 70 -5.32 13.58 5.25
N ARG A 71 -5.07 14.88 5.46
CA ARG A 71 -5.95 15.97 5.04
C ARG A 71 -5.18 17.04 4.29
#